data_AF-A0A0S6UIL5-F1
#
_entry.id   AF-A0A0S6UIL5-F1
#
_cell.length_a   1.000
_cell.length_b   1.000
_cell.length_c   1.000
_cell.angle_alpha   90.00
_cell.angle_beta   90.00
_cell.angle_gamma   90.00
#
_symmetry.space_group_name_H-M   'P 1'
#
loop_
_entity.id
_entity.type
_entity.pdbx_description
1 polymer ?
#
loop_
_entity_poly.entity_id
_entity_poly.type
_entity_poly.pdbx_seq_one_letter_code
_entity_poly.pdbx_strand_id
1 'polypeptide(L)'
;MFLWDKPLGLKVFRNTPEKAEITKVLAANQGLYNGFLAAGLVWGLVHGDPAFAFQIKVFFLLCVIVAGAYGAVTVSTRILIVQALPAAIALIAMFLA
;
A
#
# COMPACT_ATOMS: atom_id res chain seq x y z
N MET A 1 -3.96 9.34 5.79
CA MET A 1 -5.41 9.58 5.90
C MET A 1 -5.84 9.95 7.31
N PHE A 2 -6.17 9.01 8.20
CA PHE A 2 -6.85 9.34 9.49
C PHE A 2 -5.96 9.90 10.60
N LEU A 3 -4.71 9.44 10.67
CA LEU A 3 -3.78 9.82 11.73
C LEU A 3 -2.69 10.78 11.25
N TRP A 4 -2.83 11.32 10.03
CA TRP A 4 -1.77 12.06 9.33
C TRP A 4 -1.27 13.29 10.09
N ASP A 5 -2.19 14.07 10.66
CA ASP A 5 -1.95 15.29 11.44
C ASP A 5 -1.94 15.03 12.96
N LYS A 6 -1.98 13.76 13.38
CA LYS A 6 -1.95 13.36 14.79
C LYS A 6 -0.52 13.06 15.25
N PRO A 7 -0.22 13.08 16.56
CA PRO A 7 1.14 12.85 17.07
C PRO A 7 1.81 11.58 16.52
N LEU A 8 1.03 10.51 16.32
CA LEU A 8 1.53 9.27 15.72
C LEU A 8 1.93 9.46 14.25
N GLY A 9 1.12 10.12 13.44
CA GLY A 9 1.44 10.40 12.03
C GLY A 9 2.66 11.29 11.89
N LEU A 10 2.73 12.36 12.69
CA LEU A 10 3.91 13.25 12.71
C LEU A 10 5.18 12.47 13.02
N LYS A 11 5.15 11.56 14.02
CA LYS A 11 6.30 10.72 14.38
C LYS A 11 6.66 9.70 13.30
N VAL A 12 5.67 9.00 12.72
CA VAL A 12 5.89 7.94 11.73
C VAL A 12 6.47 8.50 10.42
N PHE A 13 5.94 9.65 9.98
CA PHE A 13 6.33 10.30 8.73
C PHE A 13 7.40 11.39 8.90
N ARG A 14 7.90 11.61 10.13
CA ARG A 14 8.85 12.67 10.48
C ARG A 14 8.39 14.04 9.93
N ASN A 15 7.12 14.35 10.19
CA ASN A 15 6.43 15.52 9.65
C ASN A 15 6.28 16.62 10.71
N THR A 16 6.13 17.88 10.29
CA THR A 16 5.76 18.99 11.18
C THR A 16 4.24 19.19 11.15
N PRO A 17 3.63 19.81 12.18
CA PRO A 17 2.21 20.12 12.17
C PRO A 17 1.77 20.91 10.94
N GLU A 18 2.51 21.95 10.56
CA GLU A 18 2.19 22.85 9.45
C GLU A 18 2.23 22.09 8.11
N LYS A 19 3.27 21.28 7.89
CA LYS A 19 3.38 20.48 6.66
C LYS A 19 2.33 19.38 6.61
N ALA A 20 2.00 18.76 7.75
CA ALA A 20 0.94 17.75 7.82
C ALA A 20 -0.44 18.33 7.51
N GLU A 21 -0.73 19.54 7.98
CA GLU A 21 -1.96 20.26 7.69
C GLU A 21 -2.12 20.53 6.19
N ILE A 22 -1.11 21.14 5.56
CA ILE A 22 -1.12 21.50 4.14
C ILE A 22 -1.26 20.25 3.24
N THR A 23 -0.63 19.14 3.64
CA THR A 23 -0.63 17.90 2.84
C THR A 23 -1.77 16.93 3.18
N LYS A 24 -2.64 17.26 4.13
CA LYS A 24 -3.63 16.33 4.69
C LYS A 24 -4.56 15.74 3.65
N VAL A 25 -5.10 16.58 2.76
CA VAL A 25 -6.05 16.15 1.71
C VAL A 25 -5.35 15.25 0.70
N LEU A 26 -4.14 15.61 0.26
CA LEU A 26 -3.35 14.78 -0.64
C LEU A 26 -3.03 13.42 -0.02
N ALA A 27 -2.59 13.39 1.24
CA ALA A 27 -2.30 12.17 1.97
C ALA A 27 -3.54 11.32 2.27
N ALA A 28 -4.73 11.93 2.33
CA ALA A 28 -6.00 11.21 2.41
C ALA A 28 -6.32 10.54 1.07
N ASN A 29 -6.16 11.25 -0.06
CA ASN A 29 -6.42 10.68 -1.38
C ASN A 29 -5.44 9.54 -1.71
N GLN A 30 -4.15 9.70 -1.41
CA GLN A 30 -3.14 8.62 -1.52
C GLN A 30 -3.51 7.41 -0.65
N GLY A 31 -4.03 7.66 0.56
CA GLY A 31 -4.54 6.60 1.43
C GLY A 31 -5.74 5.87 0.85
N LEU A 32 -6.67 6.57 0.18
CA LEU A 32 -7.85 5.98 -0.45
C LEU A 32 -7.48 5.05 -1.62
N TYR A 33 -6.57 5.47 -2.50
CA TYR A 33 -6.08 4.60 -3.58
C TYR A 33 -5.42 3.33 -3.05
N ASN A 34 -4.58 3.45 -2.01
CA ASN A 34 -4.02 2.28 -1.32
C ASN A 34 -5.12 1.41 -0.67
N GLY A 35 -6.20 2.03 -0.19
CA GLY A 35 -7.40 1.34 0.28
C GLY A 35 -8.06 0.49 -0.80
N PHE A 36 -8.14 0.98 -2.05
CA PHE A 36 -8.64 0.18 -3.18
C PHE A 36 -7.74 -1.01 -3.50
N LEU A 37 -6.40 -0.85 -3.41
CA LEU A 37 -5.48 -1.97 -3.57
C LEU A 37 -5.71 -3.05 -2.49
N ALA A 38 -5.88 -2.63 -1.23
CA ALA A 38 -6.18 -3.54 -0.13
C ALA A 38 -7.54 -4.24 -0.31
N ALA A 39 -8.57 -3.50 -0.73
CA ALA A 39 -9.89 -4.06 -1.01
C ALA A 39 -9.84 -5.11 -2.13
N GLY A 40 -9.05 -4.88 -3.18
CA GLY A 40 -8.82 -5.85 -4.25
C GLY A 40 -8.15 -7.13 -3.76
N LEU A 41 -7.17 -7.03 -2.86
CA LEU A 41 -6.55 -8.21 -2.24
C LEU A 41 -7.53 -8.98 -1.34
N VAL A 42 -8.33 -8.28 -0.53
CA VAL A 42 -9.38 -8.92 0.30
C VAL A 42 -10.40 -9.61 -0.58
N TRP A 43 -10.82 -8.97 -1.67
CA TRP A 43 -11.71 -9.59 -2.66
C TRP A 43 -11.13 -10.88 -3.21
N GLY A 44 -9.86 -10.89 -3.62
CA GLY A 44 -9.16 -12.09 -4.07
C GLY A 44 -8.98 -13.17 -3.00
N LEU A 45 -9.08 -12.84 -1.71
CA LEU A 45 -9.05 -13.84 -0.62
C LEU A 45 -10.41 -14.50 -0.37
N VAL A 46 -11.50 -13.78 -0.59
CA VAL A 46 -12.87 -14.27 -0.32
C VAL A 46 -13.62 -14.73 -1.58
N HIS A 47 -12.99 -14.63 -2.75
CA HIS A 47 -13.60 -15.03 -4.02
C HIS A 47 -13.80 -16.55 -4.10
N GLY A 48 -14.99 -16.98 -4.53
CA GLY A 48 -15.40 -18.39 -4.53
C GLY A 48 -14.77 -19.26 -5.63
N ASP A 49 -14.34 -18.66 -6.74
CA ASP A 49 -13.56 -19.34 -7.78
C ASP A 49 -12.05 -19.19 -7.50
N PRO A 50 -11.32 -20.29 -7.22
CA PRO A 50 -9.90 -20.27 -6.92
C PRO A 50 -9.01 -19.73 -8.06
N ALA A 51 -9.36 -20.01 -9.32
CA ALA A 51 -8.55 -19.57 -10.46
C ALA A 51 -8.65 -18.06 -10.66
N PHE A 52 -9.87 -17.53 -10.56
CA PHE A 52 -10.08 -16.09 -10.62
C PHE A 52 -9.54 -15.37 -9.38
N ALA A 53 -9.70 -15.96 -8.19
CA ALA A 53 -9.11 -15.47 -6.95
C ALA A 53 -7.58 -15.29 -7.07
N PHE A 54 -6.90 -16.28 -7.67
CA PHE A 54 -5.47 -16.22 -7.94
C PHE A 54 -5.10 -15.04 -8.84
N GLN A 55 -5.81 -14.84 -9.95
CA GLN A 55 -5.58 -13.72 -10.88
C GLN A 55 -5.75 -12.36 -10.21
N ILE A 56 -6.81 -12.18 -9.41
CA ILE A 56 -7.06 -10.93 -8.65
C ILE A 56 -5.88 -10.63 -7.73
N LYS A 57 -5.49 -11.61 -6.90
CA LYS A 57 -4.39 -11.44 -5.94
C LYS A 57 -3.07 -11.10 -6.65
N VAL A 58 -2.73 -11.81 -7.73
CA VAL A 58 -1.53 -11.53 -8.53
C VAL A 58 -1.55 -10.11 -9.08
N PHE A 59 -2.65 -9.70 -9.71
CA PHE A 59 -2.77 -8.35 -10.30
C PHE A 59 -2.56 -7.26 -9.24
N PHE A 60 -3.27 -7.35 -8.10
CA PHE A 60 -3.15 -6.34 -7.05
C PHE A 60 -1.78 -6.35 -6.36
N LEU A 61 -1.15 -7.52 -6.15
CA LEU A 61 0.22 -7.60 -5.62
C LEU A 61 1.22 -6.93 -6.56
N LEU A 62 1.11 -7.15 -7.88
CA LEU A 62 1.94 -6.46 -8.87
C LEU A 62 1.75 -4.95 -8.83
N CYS A 63 0.51 -4.47 -8.73
CA CYS A 63 0.22 -3.04 -8.55
C CYS A 63 0.88 -2.48 -7.28
N VAL A 64 0.82 -3.19 -6.16
CA VAL A 64 1.46 -2.78 -4.89
C VAL A 64 2.99 -2.73 -5.03
N ILE A 65 3.60 -3.70 -5.73
CA ILE A 65 5.04 -3.74 -5.99
C ILE A 65 5.47 -2.53 -6.84
N VAL A 66 4.76 -2.25 -7.95
CA VAL A 66 5.06 -1.12 -8.84
C VAL A 66 4.89 0.21 -8.10
N ALA A 67 3.77 0.41 -7.40
CA ALA A 67 3.53 1.62 -6.61
C ALA A 67 4.58 1.79 -5.49
N GLY A 68 4.95 0.70 -4.83
CA GLY A 68 5.97 0.69 -3.79
C GLY A 68 7.37 1.03 -4.33
N ALA A 69 7.73 0.52 -5.51
CA ALA A 69 8.98 0.86 -6.19
C ALA A 69 9.02 2.34 -6.60
N TYR A 70 7.95 2.84 -7.21
CA TYR A 70 7.83 4.26 -7.57
C TYR A 70 7.90 5.16 -6.32
N GLY A 71 7.17 4.81 -5.26
CA GLY A 71 7.20 5.52 -3.97
C GLY A 71 8.59 5.48 -3.31
N ALA A 72 9.33 4.39 -3.45
CA ALA A 72 10.69 4.27 -2.94
C ALA A 72 11.65 5.28 -3.59
N VAL A 73 11.52 5.47 -4.91
CA VAL A 73 12.34 6.42 -5.68
C VAL A 73 11.92 7.87 -5.43
N THR A 74 10.62 8.13 -5.30
CA THR A 74 10.07 9.50 -5.32
C THR A 74 9.78 10.09 -3.95
N VAL A 75 9.51 9.27 -2.93
CA VAL A 75 9.08 9.73 -1.60
C VAL A 75 10.03 9.28 -0.50
N SER A 76 10.28 7.97 -0.37
CA SER A 76 11.16 7.44 0.66
C SER A 76 11.53 5.98 0.41
N THR A 77 12.82 5.66 0.49
CA THR A 77 13.33 4.28 0.41
C THR A 77 12.69 3.32 1.43
N ARG A 78 12.14 3.84 2.52
CA ARG A 78 11.38 3.05 3.51
C ARG A 78 10.20 2.31 2.87
N ILE A 79 9.56 2.91 1.86
CA ILE A 79 8.40 2.34 1.15
C ILE A 79 8.77 1.02 0.48
N LEU A 80 10.02 0.87 0.00
CA LEU A 80 10.49 -0.40 -0.54
C LEU A 80 10.37 -1.52 0.50
N ILE A 81 10.75 -1.24 1.75
CA ILE A 81 10.78 -2.23 2.83
C ILE A 81 9.40 -2.49 3.42
N VAL A 82 8.55 -1.47 3.56
CA VAL A 82 7.23 -1.63 4.21
C VAL A 82 6.08 -1.95 3.24
N GLN A 83 6.27 -1.78 1.93
CA GLN A 83 5.22 -1.97 0.92
C GLN A 83 5.64 -2.94 -0.19
N ALA A 84 6.71 -2.63 -0.92
CA ALA A 84 7.09 -3.44 -2.09
C ALA A 84 7.61 -4.83 -1.71
N LEU A 85 8.50 -4.91 -0.71
CA LEU A 85 9.10 -6.16 -0.26
C LEU A 85 8.06 -7.16 0.29
N PRO A 86 7.14 -6.78 1.21
CA PRO A 86 6.08 -7.68 1.66
C PRO A 86 5.18 -8.17 0.52
N ALA A 87 4.85 -7.30 -0.44
CA ALA A 87 4.04 -7.68 -1.59
C ALA A 87 4.77 -8.66 -2.52
N ALA A 88 6.08 -8.47 -2.74
CA ALA A 88 6.91 -9.40 -3.49
C ALA A 88 7.02 -10.77 -2.81
N ILE A 89 7.20 -10.79 -1.48
CA ILE A 89 7.22 -12.04 -0.70
C ILE A 89 5.87 -12.76 -0.82
N ALA A 90 4.75 -12.04 -0.66
CA ALA A 90 3.42 -12.62 -0.81
C ALA A 90 3.19 -13.18 -2.22
N LEU A 91 3.65 -12.47 -3.26
CA LEU A 91 3.54 -12.92 -4.64
C LEU A 91 4.34 -14.21 -4.86
N ILE A 92 5.59 -14.27 -4.39
CA ILE A 92 6.41 -15.48 -4.50
C ILE A 92 5.75 -16.65 -3.75
N ALA A 93 5.27 -16.41 -2.52
CA ALA A 93 4.62 -17.44 -1.72
C ALA A 93 3.39 -18.04 -2.41
N MET A 94 2.63 -17.24 -3.17
CA MET A 94 1.49 -17.74 -3.95
C MET A 94 1.86 -18.71 -5.07
N PHE A 95 3.07 -18.64 -5.63
CA PHE A 95 3.52 -19.59 -6.65
C PHE A 95 4.16 -20.85 -6.06
N LEU A 96 4.43 -20.86 -4.75
CA LEU A 96 5.03 -22.00 -4.04
C LEU A 96 4.01 -22.83 -3.24
N ALA A 97 2.78 -22.34 -3.10
CA ALA A 97 1.67 -22.97 -2.39
C ALA A 97 0.71 -23.66 -3.36
#